data_AF-A0A7V3H9F2-F1
#
_entry.id   AF-A0A7V3H9F2-F1
#
_cell.length_a   1.000
_cell.length_b   1.000
_cell.length_c   1.000
_cell.angle_alpha   90.00
_cell.angle_beta   90.00
_cell.angle_gamma   90.00
#
_symmetry.space_group_name_H-M   'P 1'
#
loop_
_entity.id
_entity.type
_entity.pdbx_description
1 polymer ?
#
loop_
_entity_poly.entity_id
_entity_poly.type
_entity_poly.pdbx_seq_one_letter_code
_entity_poly.pdbx_strand_id
1 'polypeptide(L)'
;MTAITLPADLEAWAHAEVAAGRAESVEAAVAKGVRGYRLATEAFRKSLDDAEAEADRVGWIPGDQFMRELDRWIADLALEAEREEAAGKAAE
;
A
#
# COMPACT_ATOMS: atom_id res chain seq x y z
N MET A 1 6.92 20.86 -25.49
CA MET A 1 7.48 20.50 -24.17
C MET A 1 6.56 21.08 -23.11
N THR A 2 6.06 20.25 -22.20
CA THR A 2 5.31 20.74 -21.04
C THR A 2 6.32 21.16 -19.98
N ALA A 3 6.33 22.44 -19.61
CA ALA A 3 7.15 22.92 -18.51
C ALA A 3 6.49 22.49 -17.18
N ILE A 4 7.24 21.82 -16.32
CA ILE A 4 6.79 21.42 -14.98
C ILE A 4 7.69 22.13 -13.99
N THR A 5 7.08 22.88 -13.08
CA THR A 5 7.81 23.49 -11.96
C THR A 5 7.79 22.50 -10.80
N LEU A 6 8.99 22.07 -10.38
CA LEU A 6 9.13 21.25 -9.18
C LEU A 6 9.13 22.14 -7.94
N PRO A 7 8.47 21.70 -6.86
CA PRO A 7 8.76 22.19 -5.52
C PRO A 7 10.26 22.12 -5.19
N ALA A 8 10.77 23.08 -4.43
CA ALA A 8 12.21 23.25 -4.19
C ALA A 8 12.88 22.03 -3.53
N ASP A 9 12.15 21.32 -2.66
CA ASP A 9 12.58 20.07 -2.04
C ASP A 9 12.69 18.94 -3.06
N LEU A 10 11.74 18.82 -3.99
CA LEU A 10 11.78 17.83 -5.06
C LEU A 10 12.86 18.13 -6.10
N GLU A 11 13.10 19.40 -6.40
CA GLU A 11 14.21 19.82 -7.26
C GLU A 11 15.56 19.46 -6.62
N ALA A 12 15.75 19.79 -5.33
CA ALA A 12 16.95 19.44 -4.59
C ALA A 12 17.17 17.92 -4.53
N TRP A 13 16.11 17.15 -4.29
CA TRP A 13 16.16 15.68 -4.34
C TRP A 13 16.58 15.16 -5.72
N ALA A 14 15.99 15.67 -6.80
CA ALA A 14 16.30 15.20 -8.15
C ALA A 14 17.76 15.47 -8.53
N HIS A 15 18.30 16.64 -8.15
CA HIS A 15 19.72 16.93 -8.32
C HIS A 15 20.63 16.00 -7.49
N ALA A 16 20.22 15.64 -6.26
CA ALA A 16 20.97 14.70 -5.44
C ALA A 16 21.00 13.28 -6.03
N GLU A 17 19.91 12.83 -6.66
CA GLU A 17 19.87 11.54 -7.38
C GLU A 17 20.84 11.51 -8.57
N VAL A 18 20.93 12.61 -9.33
CA VAL A 18 21.87 12.75 -10.44
C VAL A 18 23.31 12.79 -9.93
N ALA A 19 23.60 13.60 -8.91
CA ALA A 19 24.93 13.70 -8.30
C ALA A 19 25.40 12.35 -7.72
N ALA A 20 24.48 11.54 -7.20
CA ALA A 20 24.77 10.20 -6.70
C ALA A 20 24.86 9.13 -7.81
N GLY A 21 24.69 9.50 -9.09
CA GLY A 21 24.73 8.58 -10.22
C GLY A 21 23.55 7.60 -10.31
N ARG A 22 22.46 7.85 -9.57
CA ARG A 22 21.24 7.01 -9.58
C ARG A 22 20.28 7.38 -10.73
N ALA A 23 20.48 8.55 -11.32
CA ALA A 23 19.77 9.02 -12.51
C ALA A 23 20.72 9.73 -13.47
N GLU A 24 20.48 9.59 -14.77
CA GLU A 24 21.28 10.23 -15.83
C GLU A 24 20.99 11.74 -15.96
N SER A 25 19.77 12.16 -15.61
CA SER A 25 19.34 13.55 -15.60
C SER A 25 18.15 13.75 -14.65
N VAL A 26 17.82 15.01 -14.36
CA VAL A 26 16.63 15.37 -13.56
C VAL A 26 15.36 14.89 -14.27
N GLU A 27 15.27 15.06 -15.59
CA GLU A 27 14.15 14.59 -16.40
C GLU A 27 13.98 13.08 -16.30
N ALA A 28 15.08 12.32 -16.34
CA ALA A 28 15.04 10.86 -16.19
C ALA A 28 14.53 10.45 -14.79
N ALA A 29 14.97 11.15 -13.73
CA ALA A 29 14.49 10.92 -12.37
C ALA A 29 12.98 11.21 -12.23
N VAL A 30 12.52 12.35 -12.75
CA VAL A 30 11.10 12.73 -12.72
C VAL A 30 10.25 11.76 -13.54
N ALA A 31 10.68 11.40 -14.76
CA ALA A 31 9.96 10.47 -15.61
C ALA A 31 9.80 9.10 -14.94
N LYS A 32 10.83 8.61 -14.26
CA LYS A 32 10.78 7.38 -13.47
C LYS A 32 9.76 7.48 -12.33
N GLY A 33 9.75 8.60 -11.60
CA GLY A 33 8.78 8.86 -10.53
C GLY A 33 7.34 8.87 -11.04
N VAL A 34 7.06 9.61 -12.11
CA VAL A 34 5.73 9.67 -12.75
C VAL A 34 5.28 8.30 -13.24
N ARG A 35 6.17 7.53 -13.86
CA ARG A 35 5.88 6.15 -14.29
C ARG A 35 5.53 5.26 -13.10
N GLY A 36 6.29 5.36 -12.01
CA GLY A 36 6.02 4.62 -10.77
C GLY A 36 4.65 4.96 -10.19
N TYR A 37 4.33 6.25 -10.08
CA TYR A 37 3.02 6.72 -9.61
C TYR A 37 1.88 6.21 -10.50
N ARG A 38 2.06 6.25 -11.82
CA ARG A 38 1.04 5.75 -12.76
C ARG A 38 0.77 4.27 -12.56
N LEU A 39 1.82 3.44 -12.46
CA LEU A 39 1.68 2.00 -12.23
C LEU A 39 1.01 1.71 -10.88
N ALA A 40 1.38 2.41 -9.81
CA ALA A 40 0.76 2.27 -8.51
C ALA A 40 -0.73 2.64 -8.54
N THR A 41 -1.07 3.74 -9.24
CA THR A 41 -2.46 4.19 -9.41
C THR A 41 -3.28 3.18 -10.22
N GLU A 42 -2.71 2.65 -11.31
CA GLU A 42 -3.36 1.62 -12.14
C GLU A 42 -3.60 0.33 -11.34
N ALA A 43 -2.61 -0.12 -10.57
CA ALA A 43 -2.74 -1.29 -9.70
C ALA A 43 -3.81 -1.10 -8.62
N PHE A 44 -3.84 0.09 -7.98
CA PHE A 44 -4.85 0.40 -6.97
C PHE A 44 -6.25 0.44 -7.57
N ARG A 45 -6.44 1.10 -8.73
CA ARG A 45 -7.75 1.08 -9.43
C ARG A 45 -8.19 -0.33 -9.75
N LYS A 46 -7.30 -1.15 -10.33
CA LYS A 46 -7.60 -2.55 -10.60
C LYS A 46 -8.02 -3.30 -9.33
N SER A 47 -7.36 -3.05 -8.20
CA SER A 47 -7.72 -3.70 -6.93
C SER A 47 -9.13 -3.33 -6.45
N LEU A 48 -9.60 -2.11 -6.73
CA LEU A 48 -10.96 -1.68 -6.44
C LEU A 48 -11.96 -2.36 -7.38
N ASP A 49 -11.67 -2.38 -8.68
CA ASP A 49 -12.51 -3.04 -9.69
C ASP A 49 -12.66 -4.55 -9.39
N ASP A 50 -11.57 -5.20 -9.00
CA ASP A 50 -11.57 -6.62 -8.61
C ASP A 50 -12.40 -6.84 -7.32
N ALA A 51 -12.30 -5.95 -6.34
CA ALA A 51 -13.07 -6.04 -5.10
C ALA A 51 -14.57 -5.83 -5.34
N GLU A 52 -14.94 -4.88 -6.20
CA GLU A 52 -16.33 -4.63 -6.61
C GLU A 52 -16.90 -5.83 -7.37
N ALA A 53 -16.17 -6.35 -8.35
CA ALA A 53 -16.60 -7.53 -9.12
C ALA A 53 -16.76 -8.77 -8.25
N GLU A 54 -15.89 -8.97 -7.26
CA GLU A 54 -16.01 -10.06 -6.30
C GLU A 54 -17.23 -9.85 -5.40
N ALA A 55 -17.46 -8.66 -4.87
CA ALA A 55 -18.61 -8.35 -4.04
C ALA A 55 -19.94 -8.51 -4.80
N ASP A 56 -19.99 -8.15 -6.07
CA ASP A 56 -21.13 -8.43 -6.94
C ASP A 56 -21.36 -9.93 -7.14
N ARG A 57 -20.29 -10.73 -7.16
CA ARG A 57 -20.34 -12.18 -7.33
C ARG A 57 -20.77 -12.92 -6.06
N VAL A 58 -20.21 -12.55 -4.90
CA VAL A 58 -20.43 -13.26 -3.61
C VAL A 58 -21.48 -12.60 -2.72
N GLY A 59 -21.88 -11.38 -3.05
CA GLY A 59 -22.78 -10.56 -2.27
C GLY A 59 -22.04 -9.54 -1.41
N TRP A 60 -22.55 -8.30 -1.42
CA TRP A 60 -22.11 -7.24 -0.54
C TRP A 60 -22.48 -7.53 0.92
N ILE A 61 -21.55 -7.31 1.84
CA ILE A 61 -21.81 -7.40 3.27
C ILE A 61 -22.20 -6.02 3.84
N PRO A 62 -23.27 -5.93 4.64
CA PRO A 62 -23.58 -4.72 5.39
C PRO A 62 -22.45 -4.31 6.34
N GLY A 63 -22.23 -3.01 6.50
CA GLY A 63 -21.14 -2.50 7.34
C GLY A 63 -21.24 -2.92 8.81
N ASP A 64 -22.45 -3.04 9.36
CA ASP A 64 -22.66 -3.53 10.73
C ASP A 64 -22.31 -5.02 10.87
N GLN A 65 -22.58 -5.82 9.84
CA GLN A 65 -22.14 -7.21 9.80
C GLN A 65 -20.61 -7.30 9.73
N PHE A 66 -19.98 -6.51 8.85
CA PHE A 66 -18.52 -6.46 8.76
C PHE A 66 -17.87 -6.12 10.10
N MET A 67 -18.38 -5.10 10.82
CA MET A 67 -17.82 -4.72 12.12
C MET A 67 -17.93 -5.85 13.16
N ARG A 68 -19.07 -6.57 13.20
CA ARG A 68 -19.22 -7.73 14.09
C ARG A 68 -18.25 -8.86 13.75
N GLU A 69 -18.02 -9.10 12.46
CA GLU A 69 -17.08 -10.12 12.01
C GLU A 69 -15.63 -9.73 12.33
N LEU A 70 -15.29 -8.44 12.18
CA LEU A 70 -13.99 -7.90 12.56
C LEU A 70 -13.71 -8.04 14.05
N ASP A 71 -14.68 -7.68 14.91
CA ASP A 71 -14.54 -7.84 16.37
C ASP A 71 -14.29 -9.30 16.76
N ARG A 72 -15.00 -10.23 16.11
CA ARG A 72 -14.80 -11.67 16.30
C ARG A 72 -13.38 -12.09 15.90
N TRP A 73 -12.90 -11.67 14.73
CA TRP A 73 -11.55 -12.02 14.29
C TRP A 73 -10.46 -11.47 15.21
N ILE A 74 -10.63 -10.25 15.73
CA ILE A 74 -9.71 -9.67 16.71
C ILE A 74 -9.67 -10.53 17.98
N ALA A 75 -10.83 -10.96 18.47
CA ALA A 75 -10.91 -11.82 19.65
C ALA A 75 -10.27 -13.19 19.41
N ASP A 76 -10.50 -13.80 18.24
CA ASP A 76 -9.93 -15.09 17.87
C ASP A 76 -8.39 -15.01 17.80
N LEU A 77 -7.84 -13.96 17.18
CA LEU A 77 -6.40 -13.73 17.09
C LEU A 77 -5.75 -13.50 18.47
N ALA A 78 -6.44 -12.79 19.37
CA ALA A 78 -5.96 -12.59 20.74
C ALA A 78 -5.88 -13.91 21.51
N LEU A 79 -6.89 -14.78 21.35
CA LEU A 79 -6.90 -16.10 21.98
C LEU A 79 -5.81 -17.02 21.42
N GLU A 80 -5.51 -16.93 20.12
CA GLU A 80 -4.41 -17.67 19.50
C GLU A 80 -3.06 -17.22 20.08
N ALA A 81 -2.83 -15.92 20.20
CA ALA A 81 -1.61 -15.38 20.78
C ALA A 81 -1.42 -15.81 22.25
N GLU A 82 -2.48 -15.79 23.06
CA GLU A 82 -2.44 -16.24 24.46
C GLU A 82 -2.11 -17.74 24.58
N ARG A 83 -2.63 -18.57 23.66
CA ARG A 83 -2.36 -20.00 23.62
C ARG A 83 -0.92 -20.30 23.22
N GLU A 84 -0.38 -19.57 22.25
CA GLU A 84 1.02 -19.68 21.86
C GLU A 84 1.97 -19.28 23.00
N GLU A 85 1.64 -18.21 23.73
CA GLU A 85 2.42 -17.78 24.90
C GLU A 85 2.37 -18.81 26.04
N ALA A 86 1.19 -19.37 26.32
CA ALA A 86 1.02 -20.41 27.33
C ALA A 86 1.76 -21.72 26.95
N ALA A 87 1.73 -22.09 25.67
CA ALA A 87 2.47 -23.25 25.16
C ALA A 87 3.99 -23.04 25.23
N GLY A 88 4.47 -21.82 24.94
CA GLY A 88 5.88 -21.45 25.08
C GLY A 88 6.37 -21.53 26.53
N LYS A 89 5.57 -21.02 27.48
CA LYS A 89 5.88 -21.07 28.92
C LYS A 89 5.81 -22.48 29.52
N ALA A 90 5.03 -23.40 28.94
CA ALA A 90 4.95 -24.78 29.39
C ALA A 90 6.09 -25.68 28.86
N ALA A 91 6.87 -25.18 27.89
CA ALA A 91 8.00 -25.89 27.27
C ALA A 91 9.37 -25.49 27.87
N GLU A 92 9.41 -24.53 28.79
CA GLU A 92 10.58 -24.06 29.55
C GLU A 92 10.60 -24.67 30.96
#